data_AF-A0A0H5SI70-F1
#
_entry.id   AF-A0A0H5SI70-F1
#
_cell.length_a   1.000
_cell.length_b   1.000
_cell.length_c   1.000
_cell.angle_alpha   90.00
_cell.angle_beta   90.00
_cell.angle_gamma   90.00
#
_symmetry.space_group_name_H-M   'P 1'
#
loop_
_entity.id
_entity.type
_entity.pdbx_description
1 polymer ?
#
loop_
_entity_poly.entity_id
_entity_poly.type
_entity_poly.pdbx_seq_one_letter_code
_entity_poly.pdbx_strand_id
1 'polypeptide(L)'
;MNAKKIAAERAVDYIKDGMIVGLGTGSTAYWAIEKIGAKVREGLNIKAVATSLRSEEQARKLGIKLIPFSEIDKIDITIDGADEVDQDLNLIKGGGGALLREKIVAAASRQLIIVVDESKMVDKLGAFPLPVEMVKFGYEITVRKLQSLGCEPVLRKVDNDTYITDNGNFIVDCHFKRIDNPSELHNKINMIPGVVDNGLFINMAAKVIIGYNNGDIKELI
;
A
#
# COMPACT_ATOMS: atom_id res chain seq x y z
N MET A 1 -10.54 21.04 -6.43
CA MET A 1 -11.02 19.65 -6.30
C MET A 1 -9.95 18.83 -5.58
N ASN A 2 -10.31 17.72 -4.91
CA ASN A 2 -9.32 16.88 -4.25
C ASN A 2 -8.91 15.73 -5.19
N ALA A 3 -7.71 15.83 -5.77
CA ALA A 3 -7.16 14.85 -6.74
C ALA A 3 -7.22 13.41 -6.22
N LYS A 4 -6.86 13.20 -4.94
CA LYS A 4 -6.93 11.89 -4.28
C LYS A 4 -8.34 11.32 -4.25
N LYS A 5 -9.32 12.17 -3.94
CA LYS A 5 -10.73 11.76 -3.89
C LYS A 5 -11.23 11.35 -5.27
N ILE A 6 -10.90 12.11 -6.31
CA ILE A 6 -11.33 11.84 -7.69
C ILE A 6 -10.78 10.49 -8.17
N ALA A 7 -9.48 10.26 -8.00
CA ALA A 7 -8.84 8.99 -8.36
C ALA A 7 -9.49 7.80 -7.63
N ALA A 8 -9.70 7.96 -6.33
CA ALA A 8 -10.30 6.94 -5.48
C ALA A 8 -11.76 6.62 -5.85
N GLU A 9 -12.59 7.64 -6.09
CA GLU A 9 -13.98 7.44 -6.49
C GLU A 9 -14.08 6.75 -7.85
N ARG A 10 -13.21 7.09 -8.80
CA ARG A 10 -13.13 6.42 -10.11
C ARG A 10 -12.76 4.94 -9.97
N ALA A 11 -11.83 4.60 -9.09
CA ALA A 11 -11.46 3.20 -8.84
C ALA A 11 -12.64 2.36 -8.33
N VAL A 12 -13.55 2.96 -7.54
CA VAL A 12 -14.72 2.28 -6.98
C VAL A 12 -15.79 1.94 -8.05
N ASP A 13 -15.68 2.46 -9.26
CA ASP A 13 -16.54 2.05 -10.38
C ASP A 13 -16.17 0.68 -10.96
N TYR A 14 -14.99 0.15 -10.63
CA TYR A 14 -14.60 -1.20 -11.00
C TYR A 14 -15.18 -2.28 -10.07
N ILE A 15 -15.72 -1.87 -8.91
CA ILE A 15 -16.34 -2.79 -7.94
C ILE A 15 -17.75 -3.16 -8.40
N LYS A 16 -18.03 -4.47 -8.41
CA LYS A 16 -19.33 -5.04 -8.76
C LYS A 16 -19.92 -5.80 -7.57
N ASP A 17 -21.23 -5.96 -7.59
CA ASP A 17 -21.94 -6.81 -6.64
C ASP A 17 -21.35 -8.23 -6.58
N GLY A 18 -21.27 -8.76 -5.37
CA GLY A 18 -20.73 -10.08 -5.06
C GLY A 18 -19.21 -10.16 -4.94
N MET A 19 -18.47 -9.09 -5.25
CA MET A 19 -17.00 -9.11 -5.18
C MET A 19 -16.47 -9.18 -3.74
N ILE A 20 -15.29 -9.81 -3.60
CA ILE A 20 -14.42 -9.68 -2.43
C ILE A 20 -13.42 -8.55 -2.70
N VAL A 21 -13.43 -7.52 -1.86
CA VAL A 21 -12.67 -6.27 -2.06
C VAL A 21 -11.58 -6.11 -1.00
N GLY A 22 -10.34 -5.93 -1.44
CA GLY A 22 -9.24 -5.48 -0.59
C GLY A 22 -9.29 -3.97 -0.38
N LEU A 23 -9.35 -3.55 0.88
CA LEU A 23 -9.38 -2.16 1.30
C LEU A 23 -7.98 -1.72 1.71
N GLY A 24 -7.36 -0.90 0.86
CA GLY A 24 -6.03 -0.32 1.06
C GLY A 24 -5.92 0.60 2.29
N THR A 25 -4.74 1.19 2.48
CA THR A 25 -4.45 2.08 3.60
C THR A 25 -3.88 3.42 3.12
N GLY A 26 -4.10 4.47 3.91
CA GLY A 26 -3.56 5.81 3.64
C GLY A 26 -4.61 6.83 3.21
N SER A 27 -4.15 8.06 2.94
CA SER A 27 -5.03 9.21 2.71
C SER A 27 -5.83 9.15 1.40
N THR A 28 -5.33 8.43 0.39
CA THR A 28 -6.06 8.24 -0.88
C THR A 28 -7.05 7.06 -0.77
N ALA A 29 -6.60 5.91 -0.25
CA ALA A 29 -7.46 4.75 -0.02
C ALA A 29 -8.64 5.06 0.92
N TYR A 30 -8.47 5.99 1.88
CA TYR A 30 -9.55 6.52 2.71
C TYR A 30 -10.78 6.93 1.89
N TRP A 31 -10.59 7.66 0.78
CA TRP A 31 -11.69 8.12 -0.06
C TRP A 31 -12.36 6.98 -0.83
N ALA A 32 -11.62 5.93 -1.19
CA ALA A 32 -12.20 4.74 -1.81
C ALA A 32 -13.09 4.01 -0.80
N ILE A 33 -12.63 3.85 0.43
CA ILE A 33 -13.41 3.23 1.52
C ILE A 33 -14.69 4.04 1.81
N GLU A 34 -14.61 5.37 1.88
CA GLU A 34 -15.78 6.26 2.03
C GLU A 34 -16.80 6.04 0.90
N LYS A 35 -16.34 6.01 -0.35
CA LYS A 35 -17.22 5.84 -1.52
C LYS A 35 -17.83 4.44 -1.58
N ILE A 36 -17.06 3.40 -1.23
CA ILE A 36 -17.58 2.03 -1.09
C ILE A 36 -18.67 2.00 -0.02
N GLY A 37 -18.43 2.60 1.15
CA GLY A 37 -19.41 2.66 2.23
C GLY A 37 -20.71 3.35 1.81
N ALA A 38 -20.62 4.42 1.02
CA ALA A 38 -21.81 5.07 0.43
C ALA A 38 -22.56 4.12 -0.52
N LYS A 39 -21.86 3.45 -1.45
CA LYS A 39 -22.49 2.48 -2.36
C LYS A 39 -23.11 1.30 -1.61
N VAL A 40 -22.50 0.83 -0.51
CA VAL A 40 -23.05 -0.24 0.34
C VAL A 40 -24.38 0.19 0.97
N ARG A 41 -24.48 1.44 1.46
CA ARG A 41 -25.76 1.99 1.95
C ARG A 41 -26.82 2.12 0.85
N GLU A 42 -26.40 2.30 -0.39
CA GLU A 42 -27.27 2.35 -1.58
C GLU A 42 -27.63 0.95 -2.13
N GLY A 43 -27.08 -0.12 -1.55
CA GLY A 43 -27.44 -1.51 -1.89
C GLY A 43 -26.32 -2.36 -2.51
N LEU A 44 -25.12 -1.81 -2.72
CA LEU A 44 -23.97 -2.59 -3.19
C LEU A 44 -23.64 -3.70 -2.18
N ASN A 45 -23.64 -4.95 -2.65
CA ASN A 45 -23.36 -6.11 -1.80
C ASN A 45 -21.96 -6.66 -2.04
N ILE A 46 -21.02 -6.41 -1.13
CA ILE A 46 -19.64 -6.91 -1.19
C ILE A 46 -19.21 -7.53 0.14
N LYS A 47 -18.13 -8.31 0.09
CA LYS A 47 -17.33 -8.68 1.27
C LYS A 47 -15.97 -7.98 1.17
N ALA A 48 -15.33 -7.70 2.30
CA ALA A 48 -14.07 -6.97 2.31
C ALA A 48 -13.01 -7.54 3.27
N VAL A 49 -11.76 -7.24 2.96
CA VAL A 49 -10.61 -7.35 3.89
C VAL A 49 -9.84 -6.05 3.91
N ALA A 50 -9.33 -5.68 5.09
CA ALA A 50 -8.58 -4.45 5.28
C ALA A 50 -7.07 -4.71 5.40
N THR A 51 -6.27 -3.80 4.88
CA THR A 51 -4.80 -3.87 4.94
C THR A 51 -4.21 -3.25 6.21
N SER A 52 -5.03 -2.65 7.07
CA SER A 52 -4.60 -2.14 8.38
C SER A 52 -5.76 -2.12 9.37
N LEU A 53 -5.44 -2.06 10.66
CA LEU A 53 -6.43 -1.83 11.72
C LEU A 53 -7.20 -0.52 11.50
N ARG A 54 -6.54 0.51 10.96
CA ARG A 54 -7.17 1.80 10.64
C ARG A 54 -8.23 1.65 9.55
N SER A 55 -7.90 0.97 8.45
CA SER A 55 -8.86 0.72 7.36
C SER A 55 -9.98 -0.22 7.80
N GLU A 56 -9.69 -1.17 8.68
CA GLU A 56 -10.69 -2.05 9.30
C GLU A 56 -11.71 -1.25 10.12
N GLU A 57 -11.24 -0.35 10.99
CA GLU A 57 -12.09 0.50 11.80
C GLU A 57 -12.97 1.41 10.94
N GLN A 58 -12.40 2.01 9.89
CA GLN A 58 -13.16 2.83 8.94
C GLN A 58 -14.26 2.01 8.25
N ALA A 59 -13.92 0.82 7.75
CA ALA A 59 -14.88 -0.06 7.09
C ALA A 59 -16.05 -0.46 8.00
N ARG A 60 -15.76 -0.77 9.28
CA ARG A 60 -16.78 -1.09 10.29
C ARG A 60 -17.73 0.09 10.52
N LYS A 61 -17.20 1.30 10.67
CA LYS A 61 -18.01 2.52 10.86
C LYS A 61 -18.96 2.79 9.69
N LEU A 62 -18.56 2.42 8.48
CA LEU A 62 -19.35 2.62 7.26
C LEU A 62 -20.33 1.48 6.97
N GLY A 63 -20.35 0.42 7.78
CA GLY A 63 -21.22 -0.75 7.57
C GLY A 63 -20.73 -1.70 6.47
N ILE A 64 -19.45 -1.63 6.08
CA ILE A 64 -18.87 -2.55 5.11
C ILE A 64 -18.63 -3.91 5.78
N LYS A 65 -19.13 -4.99 5.18
CA LYS A 65 -18.99 -6.35 5.71
C LYS A 65 -17.56 -6.86 5.55
N LEU A 66 -16.83 -6.91 6.66
CA LEU A 66 -15.51 -7.54 6.73
C LEU A 66 -15.62 -9.05 6.97
N ILE A 67 -14.71 -9.82 6.36
CA ILE A 67 -14.60 -11.28 6.54
C ILE A 67 -13.18 -11.68 6.94
N PRO A 68 -12.99 -12.80 7.67
CA PRO A 68 -11.67 -13.31 7.99
C PRO A 68 -10.99 -13.92 6.76
N PHE A 69 -9.66 -13.92 6.72
CA PHE A 69 -8.87 -14.53 5.64
C PHE A 69 -9.14 -16.04 5.45
N SER A 70 -9.60 -16.73 6.50
CA SER A 70 -9.99 -18.15 6.41
C SER A 70 -11.19 -18.42 5.49
N GLU A 71 -11.95 -17.38 5.13
CA GLU A 71 -13.09 -17.48 4.21
C GLU A 71 -12.73 -17.00 2.78
N ILE A 72 -11.44 -16.77 2.49
CA ILE A 72 -10.99 -16.13 1.25
C ILE A 72 -10.11 -17.08 0.46
N ASP A 73 -10.64 -17.57 -0.65
CA ASP A 73 -9.83 -18.27 -1.66
C ASP A 73 -9.12 -17.28 -2.59
N LYS A 74 -9.78 -16.15 -2.88
CA LYS A 74 -9.30 -15.16 -3.85
C LYS A 74 -9.96 -13.80 -3.62
N ILE A 75 -9.20 -12.72 -3.77
CA ILE A 75 -9.72 -11.35 -3.74
C ILE A 75 -9.94 -10.88 -5.19
N ASP A 76 -11.08 -10.28 -5.49
CA ASP A 76 -11.40 -9.85 -6.85
C ASP A 76 -10.67 -8.56 -7.21
N ILE A 77 -10.65 -7.61 -6.29
CA ILE A 77 -10.09 -6.29 -6.53
C ILE A 77 -9.57 -5.71 -5.23
N THR A 78 -8.35 -5.19 -5.24
CA THR A 78 -7.82 -4.34 -4.17
C THR A 78 -7.67 -2.93 -4.69
N ILE A 79 -8.15 -1.95 -3.94
CA ILE A 79 -7.90 -0.53 -4.19
C ILE A 79 -6.99 -0.01 -3.09
N ASP A 80 -5.83 0.52 -3.47
CA ASP A 80 -4.85 1.02 -2.50
C ASP A 80 -4.07 2.23 -3.02
N GLY A 81 -3.43 2.98 -2.13
CA GLY A 81 -2.53 4.08 -2.49
C GLY A 81 -1.09 3.63 -2.72
N ALA A 82 -0.27 4.55 -3.21
CA ALA A 82 1.18 4.41 -3.26
C ALA A 82 1.88 5.70 -2.81
N ASP A 83 3.11 5.56 -2.32
CA ASP A 83 3.97 6.68 -1.96
C ASP A 83 4.73 7.20 -3.20
N GLU A 84 5.15 6.28 -4.08
CA GLU A 84 5.68 6.55 -5.42
C GLU A 84 5.21 5.48 -6.43
N VAL A 85 5.12 5.89 -7.70
CA VAL A 85 4.80 5.03 -8.85
C VAL A 85 5.74 5.40 -10.00
N ASP A 86 6.47 4.43 -10.55
CA ASP A 86 7.29 4.64 -11.76
C ASP A 86 6.53 4.34 -13.06
N GLN A 87 7.20 4.52 -14.21
CA GLN A 87 6.60 4.31 -15.53
C GLN A 87 6.26 2.84 -15.82
N ASP A 88 6.92 1.90 -15.15
CA ASP A 88 6.70 0.45 -15.27
C ASP A 88 5.65 -0.05 -14.25
N LEU A 89 4.96 0.88 -13.57
CA LEU A 89 3.97 0.63 -12.52
C LEU A 89 4.54 -0.10 -11.28
N ASN A 90 5.85 -0.05 -11.06
CA ASN A 90 6.43 -0.44 -9.78
C ASN A 90 6.13 0.64 -8.73
N LEU A 91 5.96 0.19 -7.49
CA LEU A 91 5.52 1.07 -6.40
C LEU A 91 6.53 1.10 -5.26
N ILE A 92 6.67 2.26 -4.63
CA ILE A 92 7.00 2.33 -3.19
C ILE A 92 5.70 2.51 -2.41
N LYS A 93 5.52 1.67 -1.40
CA LYS A 93 4.43 1.70 -0.42
C LYS A 93 4.97 1.55 1.01
N GLY A 94 4.12 1.79 1.99
CA GLY A 94 4.44 1.58 3.40
C GLY A 94 4.74 2.84 4.20
N GLY A 95 4.60 4.04 3.62
CA GLY A 95 4.72 5.31 4.34
C GLY A 95 3.74 5.39 5.53
N GLY A 96 2.57 4.77 5.41
CA GLY A 96 1.59 4.63 6.49
C GLY A 96 1.82 3.47 7.48
N GLY A 97 2.84 2.63 7.24
CA GLY A 97 3.23 1.53 8.14
C GLY A 97 2.48 0.21 7.96
N ALA A 98 1.69 0.05 6.89
CA ALA A 98 0.86 -1.13 6.63
C ALA A 98 1.41 -2.09 5.55
N LEU A 99 2.66 -1.90 5.10
CA LEU A 99 3.20 -2.51 3.88
C LEU A 99 3.03 -4.03 3.80
N LEU A 100 3.21 -4.75 4.92
CA LEU A 100 3.16 -6.21 4.90
C LEU A 100 1.75 -6.71 4.59
N ARG A 101 0.76 -6.17 5.29
CA ARG A 101 -0.65 -6.53 5.09
C ARG A 101 -1.15 -6.05 3.73
N GLU A 102 -0.73 -4.86 3.30
CA GLU A 102 -0.98 -4.35 1.94
C GLU A 102 -0.47 -5.34 0.88
N LYS A 103 0.75 -5.86 1.04
CA LYS A 103 1.34 -6.78 0.07
C LYS A 103 0.69 -8.15 0.06
N ILE A 104 0.36 -8.70 1.23
CA ILE A 104 -0.37 -9.97 1.35
C ILE A 104 -1.72 -9.88 0.62
N VAL A 105 -2.49 -8.81 0.87
CA VAL A 105 -3.78 -8.59 0.22
C VAL A 105 -3.61 -8.35 -1.29
N ALA A 106 -2.61 -7.56 -1.70
CA ALA A 106 -2.34 -7.34 -3.12
C ALA A 106 -1.96 -8.63 -3.87
N ALA A 107 -1.13 -9.49 -3.26
CA ALA A 107 -0.73 -10.77 -3.85
C ALA A 107 -1.89 -11.79 -3.94
N ALA A 108 -2.88 -11.68 -3.07
CA ALA A 108 -4.09 -12.50 -3.10
C ALA A 108 -5.17 -11.99 -4.09
N SER A 109 -4.94 -10.85 -4.75
CA SER A 109 -5.92 -10.19 -5.62
C SER A 109 -5.77 -10.52 -7.09
N ARG A 110 -6.91 -10.63 -7.79
CA ARG A 110 -6.95 -10.67 -9.28
C ARG A 110 -6.45 -9.37 -9.88
N GLN A 111 -6.85 -8.25 -9.29
CA GLN A 111 -6.45 -6.92 -9.73
C GLN A 111 -6.10 -6.05 -8.53
N LEU A 112 -4.91 -5.47 -8.57
CA LEU A 112 -4.53 -4.35 -7.72
C LEU A 112 -4.69 -3.05 -8.54
N ILE A 113 -5.61 -2.18 -8.11
CA ILE A 113 -5.76 -0.83 -8.63
C ILE A 113 -5.11 0.13 -7.65
N ILE A 114 -4.11 0.87 -8.13
CA ILE A 114 -3.44 1.91 -7.36
C ILE A 114 -4.10 3.26 -7.65
N VAL A 115 -4.40 4.01 -6.60
CA VAL A 115 -4.98 5.35 -6.67
C VAL A 115 -4.02 6.38 -6.11
N VAL A 116 -3.67 7.37 -6.92
CA VAL A 116 -2.70 8.41 -6.56
C VAL A 116 -3.11 9.78 -7.09
N ASP A 117 -2.57 10.82 -6.46
CA ASP A 117 -2.50 12.16 -7.07
C ASP A 117 -1.24 12.29 -7.94
N GLU A 118 -1.19 13.32 -8.79
CA GLU A 118 -0.14 13.49 -9.79
C GLU A 118 1.28 13.59 -9.19
N SER A 119 1.41 13.98 -7.92
CA SER A 119 2.72 14.11 -7.26
C SER A 119 3.41 12.78 -6.97
N LYS A 120 2.68 11.66 -7.07
CA LYS A 120 3.22 10.31 -6.79
C LYS A 120 3.87 9.66 -8.00
N MET A 121 3.65 10.21 -9.19
CA MET A 121 4.29 9.72 -10.41
C MET A 121 5.73 10.23 -10.46
N VAL A 122 6.69 9.31 -10.56
CA VAL A 122 8.12 9.60 -10.62
C VAL A 122 8.74 8.95 -11.85
N ASP A 123 9.87 9.48 -12.31
CA ASP A 123 10.66 8.86 -13.39
C ASP A 123 11.40 7.61 -12.86
N LYS A 124 11.93 7.71 -11.64
CA LYS A 124 12.60 6.62 -10.93
C LYS A 124 12.18 6.62 -9.46
N LEU A 125 11.97 5.42 -8.91
CA LEU A 125 11.70 5.23 -7.49
C LEU A 125 12.88 5.64 -6.61
N GLY A 126 12.62 5.97 -5.35
CA GLY A 126 13.60 6.08 -4.28
C GLY A 126 13.80 7.49 -3.70
N ALA A 127 13.07 8.49 -4.19
CA ALA A 127 13.09 9.81 -3.55
C ALA A 127 12.36 9.77 -2.20
N PHE A 128 11.22 9.07 -2.16
CA PHE A 128 10.58 8.62 -0.93
C PHE A 128 11.43 7.50 -0.29
N PRO A 129 11.66 7.54 1.05
CA PRO A 129 12.40 6.48 1.72
C PRO A 129 11.69 5.14 1.59
N LEU A 130 12.42 4.09 1.22
CA LEU A 130 11.88 2.75 1.11
C LEU A 130 11.63 2.16 2.51
N PRO A 131 10.38 1.90 2.92
CA PRO A 131 10.11 1.27 4.21
C PRO A 131 10.50 -0.21 4.18
N VAL A 132 11.15 -0.71 5.21
CA VAL A 132 11.47 -2.14 5.40
C VAL A 132 10.96 -2.59 6.76
N GLU A 133 10.00 -3.52 6.78
CA GLU A 133 9.48 -4.12 8.00
C GLU A 133 10.39 -5.25 8.45
N MET A 134 10.77 -5.28 9.73
CA MET A 134 11.70 -6.25 10.29
C MET A 134 11.32 -6.67 11.71
N VAL A 135 11.72 -7.88 12.09
CA VAL A 135 11.55 -8.37 13.45
C VAL A 135 12.36 -7.53 14.44
N LYS A 136 11.88 -7.47 15.68
CA LYS A 136 12.53 -6.69 16.76
C LYS A 136 13.85 -7.30 17.23
N PHE A 137 13.99 -8.62 17.15
CA PHE A 137 15.16 -9.32 17.65
C PHE A 137 16.41 -9.03 16.78
N GLY A 138 17.42 -8.41 17.39
CA GLY A 138 18.69 -8.10 16.73
C GLY A 138 18.57 -7.09 15.58
N TYR A 139 17.57 -6.21 15.63
CA TYR A 139 17.26 -5.28 14.53
C TYR A 139 18.46 -4.39 14.16
N GLU A 140 19.35 -4.07 15.09
CA GLU A 140 20.56 -3.27 14.85
C GLU A 140 21.53 -3.97 13.88
N ILE A 141 21.55 -5.30 13.84
CA ILE A 141 22.31 -6.08 12.86
C ILE A 141 21.62 -5.99 11.50
N THR A 142 20.30 -6.15 11.46
CA THR A 142 19.50 -6.04 10.23
C THR A 142 19.64 -4.66 9.59
N VAL A 143 19.58 -3.59 10.40
CA VAL A 143 19.79 -2.20 9.96
C VAL A 143 21.18 -2.01 9.33
N ARG A 144 22.24 -2.53 9.95
CA ARG A 144 23.61 -2.46 9.37
C ARG A 144 23.72 -3.22 8.04
N LYS A 145 23.04 -4.36 7.89
CA LYS A 145 22.99 -5.08 6.61
C LYS A 145 22.24 -4.29 5.54
N LEU A 146 21.11 -3.66 5.88
CA LEU A 146 20.38 -2.78 4.96
C LEU A 146 21.24 -1.59 4.54
N GLN A 147 21.96 -0.97 5.47
CA GLN A 147 22.91 0.11 5.17
C GLN A 147 23.96 -0.30 4.13
N SER A 148 24.44 -1.55 4.19
CA SER A 148 25.42 -2.09 3.22
C SER A 148 24.89 -2.19 1.78
N LEU A 149 23.57 -2.09 1.58
CA LEU A 149 22.95 -1.99 0.25
C LEU A 149 22.99 -0.57 -0.33
N GLY A 150 23.54 0.41 0.40
CA GLY A 150 23.77 1.78 -0.10
C GLY A 150 22.70 2.80 0.30
N CYS A 151 21.80 2.48 1.24
CA CYS A 151 20.87 3.46 1.81
C CYS A 151 21.40 4.08 3.10
N GLU A 152 20.84 5.23 3.47
CA GLU A 152 20.86 5.75 4.84
C GLU A 152 19.61 5.24 5.58
N PRO A 153 19.73 4.32 6.56
CA PRO A 153 18.59 3.79 7.29
C PRO A 153 18.20 4.67 8.49
N VAL A 154 16.91 4.94 8.64
CA VAL A 154 16.35 5.66 9.79
C VAL A 154 15.26 4.81 10.45
N LEU A 155 15.44 4.44 11.72
CA LEU A 155 14.40 3.71 12.45
C LEU A 155 13.15 4.61 12.57
N ARG A 156 11.99 4.11 12.13
CA ARG A 156 10.76 4.90 12.13
C ARG A 156 10.30 5.19 13.56
N LYS A 157 9.91 6.43 13.82
CA LYS A 157 9.41 6.90 15.12
C LYS A 157 8.07 7.61 15.01
N VAL A 158 7.26 7.54 16.07
CA VAL A 158 6.05 8.34 16.28
C VAL A 158 6.13 8.88 17.72
N ASP A 159 5.98 10.19 17.89
CA ASP A 159 6.03 10.87 19.21
C ASP A 159 7.29 10.51 20.05
N ASN A 160 8.44 10.34 19.38
CA ASN A 160 9.75 9.90 19.88
C ASN A 160 9.92 8.40 20.18
N ASP A 161 8.84 7.63 20.17
CA ASP A 161 8.88 6.19 20.36
C ASP A 161 9.09 5.45 19.04
N THR A 162 9.69 4.26 19.11
CA THR A 162 9.87 3.42 17.92
C THR A 162 8.50 2.96 17.42
N TYR A 163 8.23 3.19 16.13
CA TYR A 163 6.98 2.76 15.52
C TYR A 163 6.87 1.24 15.50
N ILE A 164 5.69 0.73 15.92
CA ILE A 164 5.37 -0.69 15.91
C ILE A 164 4.24 -0.92 14.89
N THR A 165 4.45 -1.84 13.95
CA THR A 165 3.44 -2.18 12.94
C THR A 165 2.26 -2.93 13.56
N ASP A 166 1.15 -3.04 12.83
CA ASP A 166 0.01 -3.89 13.22
C ASP A 166 0.42 -5.37 13.41
N ASN A 167 1.58 -5.78 12.91
CA ASN A 167 2.13 -7.13 13.06
C ASN A 167 3.15 -7.24 14.19
N GLY A 168 3.37 -6.16 14.96
CA GLY A 168 4.28 -6.14 16.09
C GLY A 168 5.75 -5.97 15.74
N ASN A 169 6.07 -5.60 14.50
CA ASN A 169 7.44 -5.44 13.99
C ASN A 169 7.90 -3.98 14.02
N PHE A 170 9.18 -3.75 13.71
CA PHE A 170 9.71 -2.41 13.45
C PHE A 170 9.73 -2.09 11.96
N ILE A 171 9.80 -0.79 11.64
CA ILE A 171 10.10 -0.31 10.29
C ILE A 171 11.37 0.53 10.33
N VAL A 172 12.26 0.30 9.37
CA VAL A 172 13.32 1.23 9.03
C VAL A 172 13.01 1.87 7.69
N ASP A 173 13.19 3.17 7.61
CA ASP A 173 13.06 3.99 6.41
C ASP A 173 14.43 4.09 5.73
N CYS A 174 14.60 3.40 4.61
CA CYS A 174 15.84 3.33 3.86
C CYS A 174 15.89 4.42 2.77
N HIS A 175 16.69 5.47 2.99
CA HIS A 175 16.87 6.54 2.01
C HIS A 175 17.90 6.16 0.95
N PHE A 176 17.45 5.70 -0.21
CA PHE A 176 18.30 5.39 -1.38
C PHE A 176 18.51 6.60 -2.31
N LYS A 177 17.64 7.62 -2.24
CA LYS A 177 17.56 8.78 -3.16
C LYS A 177 17.12 8.42 -4.58
N ARG A 178 17.58 7.27 -5.09
CA ARG A 178 17.20 6.69 -6.38
C ARG A 178 17.43 5.18 -6.37
N ILE A 179 16.53 4.44 -6.99
CA ILE A 179 16.57 2.97 -7.11
C ILE A 179 16.53 2.61 -8.59
N ASP A 180 17.67 2.18 -9.14
CA ASP A 180 17.80 1.86 -10.57
C ASP A 180 17.23 0.49 -10.93
N ASN A 181 17.37 -0.49 -10.04
CA ASN A 181 16.84 -1.85 -10.23
C ASN A 181 15.95 -2.26 -9.04
N PRO A 182 14.66 -1.85 -9.04
CA PRO A 182 13.73 -2.16 -7.97
C PRO A 182 13.56 -3.66 -7.71
N SER A 183 13.51 -4.49 -8.76
CA SER A 183 13.34 -5.94 -8.62
C SER A 183 14.54 -6.59 -7.93
N GLU A 184 15.76 -6.24 -8.35
CA GLU A 184 16.97 -6.77 -7.72
C GLU A 184 17.11 -6.31 -6.26
N LEU A 185 16.82 -5.03 -5.99
CA LEU A 185 16.86 -4.50 -4.63
C LEU A 185 15.84 -5.19 -3.72
N HIS A 186 14.60 -5.39 -4.20
CA HIS A 186 13.55 -6.11 -3.49
C HIS A 186 14.03 -7.52 -3.07
N ASN A 187 14.63 -8.27 -3.99
CA ASN A 187 15.16 -9.60 -3.72
C ASN A 187 16.32 -9.58 -2.71
N LYS A 188 17.27 -8.65 -2.87
CA LYS A 188 18.40 -8.50 -1.94
C LYS A 188 17.94 -8.19 -0.51
N ILE A 189 16.96 -7.30 -0.35
CA ILE A 189 16.39 -6.94 0.96
C ILE A 189 15.72 -8.16 1.60
N ASN A 190 14.89 -8.89 0.85
CA ASN A 190 14.18 -10.06 1.38
C ASN A 190 15.08 -11.26 1.72
N MET A 191 16.33 -11.28 1.22
CA MET A 191 17.33 -12.27 1.60
C MET A 191 18.06 -11.97 2.92
N ILE A 192 17.83 -10.80 3.54
CA ILE A 192 18.46 -10.43 4.81
C ILE A 192 17.69 -11.07 5.97
N PRO A 193 18.33 -11.92 6.81
CA PRO A 193 17.68 -12.45 8.01
C PRO A 193 17.19 -11.33 8.93
N GLY A 194 15.93 -11.45 9.36
CA GLY A 194 15.26 -10.46 10.21
C GLY A 194 14.36 -9.50 9.44
N VAL A 195 14.56 -9.34 8.13
CA VAL A 195 13.57 -8.66 7.27
C VAL A 195 12.33 -9.52 7.17
N VAL A 196 11.16 -8.89 7.31
CA VAL A 196 9.85 -9.51 7.10
C VAL A 196 9.38 -9.26 5.68
N ASP A 197 9.38 -7.98 5.25
CA ASP A 197 9.16 -7.57 3.85
C ASP A 197 9.59 -6.09 3.68
N ASN A 198 9.45 -5.53 2.48
CA ASN A 198 9.79 -4.16 2.16
C ASN A 198 8.74 -3.45 1.29
N GLY A 199 8.85 -2.14 1.16
CA GLY A 199 7.88 -1.30 0.46
C GLY A 199 7.90 -1.38 -1.06
N LEU A 200 8.75 -2.21 -1.69
CA LEU A 200 8.75 -2.38 -3.15
C LEU A 200 7.67 -3.38 -3.56
N PHE A 201 6.73 -2.94 -4.39
CA PHE A 201 5.68 -3.75 -4.99
C PHE A 201 5.97 -3.82 -6.49
N ILE A 202 6.60 -4.91 -6.92
CA ILE A 202 7.13 -5.10 -8.26
C ILE A 202 6.18 -6.00 -9.05
N ASN A 203 5.79 -5.57 -10.25
CA ASN A 203 4.85 -6.32 -11.12
C ASN A 203 3.52 -6.70 -10.42
N MET A 204 3.02 -5.87 -9.50
CA MET A 204 1.78 -6.15 -8.76
C MET A 204 0.60 -5.29 -9.21
N ALA A 205 0.85 -4.02 -9.57
CA ALA A 205 -0.20 -3.12 -10.02
C ALA A 205 -0.72 -3.54 -11.40
N ALA A 206 -2.02 -3.78 -11.49
CA ALA A 206 -2.69 -4.06 -12.77
C ALA A 206 -3.20 -2.78 -13.44
N LYS A 207 -3.34 -1.70 -12.66
CA LYS A 207 -3.82 -0.40 -13.10
C LYS A 207 -3.38 0.68 -12.12
N VAL A 208 -3.06 1.86 -12.63
CA VAL A 208 -2.86 3.07 -11.83
C VAL A 208 -3.84 4.14 -12.29
N ILE A 209 -4.61 4.69 -11.35
CA ILE A 209 -5.55 5.79 -11.59
C ILE A 209 -4.98 7.04 -10.92
N ILE A 210 -4.70 8.05 -11.75
CA ILE A 210 -4.10 9.31 -11.36
C ILE A 210 -5.18 10.38 -11.42
N GLY A 211 -5.44 11.02 -10.29
CA GLY A 211 -6.27 12.22 -10.22
C GLY A 211 -5.38 13.46 -10.31
N TYR A 212 -5.86 14.49 -10.98
CA TYR A 212 -5.18 15.77 -11.12
C TYR A 212 -5.95 16.89 -10.40
N ASN A 213 -5.23 17.91 -9.93
CA ASN A 213 -5.85 19.05 -9.23
C ASN A 213 -6.82 19.87 -10.10
N ASN A 214 -6.68 19.82 -11.43
CA ASN A 214 -7.59 20.43 -12.39
C ASN A 214 -8.89 19.63 -12.60
N GLY A 215 -9.02 18.45 -11.99
CA GLY A 215 -10.19 17.58 -12.10
C GLY A 215 -10.03 16.42 -13.09
N ASP A 216 -8.94 16.38 -13.85
CA ASP A 216 -8.71 15.32 -14.83
C ASP A 216 -8.36 13.98 -14.17
N ILE A 217 -8.56 12.90 -14.93
CA ILE A 217 -8.21 11.54 -14.55
C ILE A 217 -7.42 10.91 -15.68
N LYS A 218 -6.30 10.26 -15.33
CA LYS A 218 -5.54 9.39 -16.24
C LYS A 218 -5.49 7.98 -15.69
N GLU A 219 -5.67 6.98 -16.56
CA GLU A 219 -5.52 5.57 -16.21
C GLU A 219 -4.35 4.96 -16.98
N LEU A 220 -3.47 4.26 -16.26
CA LEU A 220 -2.38 3.46 -16.81
C LEU A 220 -2.69 1.97 -16.57
N ILE A 221 -2.30 1.11 -17.52
CA ILE A 221 -2.51 -0.35 -17.51
C ILE A 221 -1.19 -1.02 -17.87
#